data_AF-A0A562RHH5-F1
#
_entry.id   AF-A0A562RHH5-F1
#
_cell.length_a   1.000
_cell.length_b   1.000
_cell.length_c   1.000
_cell.angle_alpha   90.00
_cell.angle_beta   90.00
_cell.angle_gamma   90.00
#
_symmetry.space_group_name_H-M   'P 1'
#
loop_
_entity.id
_entity.type
_entity.pdbx_description
1 polymer ?
#
loop_
_entity_poly.entity_id
_entity_poly.type
_entity_poly.pdbx_seq_one_letter_code
_entity_poly.pdbx_strand_id
1 'polypeptide(L)'
;MMTQAAHATPRTTPFHPESGCPRWLQFLEESMQDAASIHALREWMAACLGDGPNEKALYLHGDVCSGKSTLLSVLVGLTGDENTVCIDFQYINSPFERARIRGKKLVISLSGLPLDCVSCFKSIVSGDTLFGTFKFQKPFEFRPTCSLVFHHNTEPDFERLGEGCRRRMLVVPFRRVFTGNQRDPNLKNTLQEELPAIRAWVEAICP
;
A
#
# COMPACT_ATOMS: atom_id res chain seq x y z
N MET A 1 15.96 -30.52 32.09
CA MET A 1 16.32 -30.37 30.66
C MET A 1 15.47 -29.24 30.10
N MET A 2 16.03 -28.03 30.00
CA MET A 2 15.37 -26.86 29.45
C MET A 2 15.76 -26.71 27.98
N THR A 3 14.79 -26.80 27.07
CA THR A 3 14.99 -26.62 25.64
C THR A 3 14.90 -25.13 25.32
N GLN A 4 16.01 -24.51 24.92
CA GLN A 4 16.02 -23.12 24.43
C GLN A 4 15.31 -23.04 23.08
N ALA A 5 14.32 -22.16 23.00
CA ALA A 5 13.68 -21.76 21.74
C ALA A 5 14.64 -20.85 20.97
N ALA A 6 15.03 -21.25 19.77
CA ALA A 6 15.80 -20.42 18.85
C ALA A 6 14.95 -19.22 18.40
N HIS A 7 15.35 -18.02 18.80
CA HIS A 7 14.87 -16.78 18.22
C HIS A 7 15.39 -16.68 16.77
N ALA A 8 14.49 -16.74 15.80
CA ALA A 8 14.83 -16.46 14.41
C ALA A 8 15.03 -14.94 14.25
N THR A 9 16.26 -14.51 14.06
CA THR A 9 16.61 -13.14 13.66
C THR A 9 16.08 -12.89 12.24
N PRO A 10 15.46 -11.74 11.94
CA PRO A 10 15.07 -11.42 10.56
C PRO A 10 16.33 -11.36 9.70
N ARG A 11 16.37 -12.18 8.64
CA ARG A 11 17.43 -12.11 7.63
C ARG A 11 17.20 -10.83 6.81
N THR A 12 17.95 -9.78 7.11
CA THR A 12 18.10 -8.63 6.22
C THR A 12 18.96 -9.07 5.03
N THR A 13 18.30 -9.47 3.95
CA THR A 13 18.98 -9.72 2.67
C THR A 13 19.48 -8.38 2.13
N PRO A 14 20.78 -8.23 1.80
CA PRO A 14 21.29 -7.00 1.20
C PRO A 14 20.59 -6.71 -0.13
N PHE A 15 20.39 -5.42 -0.36
CA PHE A 15 19.88 -4.84 -1.59
C PHE A 15 20.71 -5.30 -2.80
N HIS A 16 20.07 -5.87 -3.82
CA HIS A 16 20.75 -6.31 -5.04
C HIS A 16 20.94 -5.12 -5.99
N PRO A 17 22.18 -4.67 -6.28
CA PRO A 17 22.46 -3.53 -7.16
C PRO A 17 22.24 -3.81 -8.66
N GLU A 18 21.79 -5.01 -9.05
CA GLU A 18 21.56 -5.41 -10.45
C GLU A 18 20.09 -5.30 -10.89
N SER A 19 19.18 -4.79 -10.06
CA SER A 19 17.73 -4.85 -10.34
C SER A 19 17.24 -3.92 -11.45
N GLY A 20 18.12 -3.23 -12.18
CA GLY A 20 17.78 -2.39 -13.34
C GLY A 20 16.95 -1.15 -13.02
N CYS A 21 16.65 -0.87 -11.75
CA CYS A 21 15.82 0.25 -11.30
C CYS A 21 16.56 1.15 -10.27
N PRO A 22 17.75 1.68 -10.62
CA PRO A 22 18.58 2.43 -9.67
C PRO A 22 17.88 3.68 -9.11
N ARG A 23 17.03 4.36 -9.89
CA ARG A 23 16.37 5.58 -9.40
C ARG A 23 15.28 5.25 -8.39
N TRP A 24 14.52 4.17 -8.62
CA TRP A 24 13.53 3.64 -7.68
C TRP A 24 14.15 3.29 -6.34
N LEU A 25 15.26 2.55 -6.39
CA LEU A 25 16.05 2.14 -5.26
C LEU A 25 16.55 3.34 -4.44
N GLN A 26 17.12 4.33 -5.11
CA GLN A 26 17.51 5.59 -4.48
C GLN A 26 16.32 6.34 -3.87
N PHE A 27 15.18 6.41 -4.57
CA PHE A 27 13.98 7.09 -4.08
C PHE A 27 13.48 6.50 -2.75
N LEU A 28 13.45 5.17 -2.64
CA LEU A 28 13.03 4.48 -1.42
C LEU A 28 13.95 4.81 -0.23
N GLU A 29 15.27 4.73 -0.45
CA GLU A 29 16.27 5.07 0.56
C GLU A 29 16.16 6.53 1.01
N GLU A 30 16.01 7.46 0.05
CA GLU A 30 15.88 8.89 0.33
C GLU A 30 14.61 9.22 1.11
N SER A 31 13.47 8.62 0.73
CA SER A 31 12.15 8.92 1.30
C SER A 31 11.91 8.29 2.67
N MET A 32 12.31 7.03 2.87
CA MET A 32 11.98 6.26 4.08
C MET A 32 13.12 6.25 5.10
N GLN A 33 14.37 6.25 4.64
CA GLN A 33 15.58 6.16 5.49
C GLN A 33 15.50 4.98 6.47
N ASP A 34 14.91 3.87 6.03
CA ASP A 34 14.57 2.72 6.88
C ASP A 34 14.54 1.44 6.05
N ALA A 35 15.60 0.64 6.14
CA ALA A 35 15.71 -0.59 5.35
C ALA A 35 14.58 -1.60 5.66
N ALA A 36 14.13 -1.67 6.92
CA ALA A 36 13.04 -2.56 7.32
C ALA A 36 11.70 -2.14 6.69
N SER A 37 11.38 -0.85 6.67
CA SER A 37 10.20 -0.31 5.99
C SER A 37 10.25 -0.54 4.48
N ILE A 38 11.42 -0.38 3.86
CA ILE A 38 11.64 -0.65 2.43
C ILE A 38 11.38 -2.13 2.14
N HIS A 39 11.91 -3.03 2.96
CA HIS A 39 11.68 -4.47 2.83
C HIS A 39 10.20 -4.83 2.98
N ALA A 40 9.55 -4.35 4.04
CA ALA A 40 8.14 -4.61 4.29
C ALA A 40 7.23 -4.03 3.20
N LEU A 41 7.57 -2.86 2.66
CA LEU A 41 6.88 -2.29 1.51
C LEU A 41 7.03 -3.18 0.27
N ARG A 42 8.24 -3.69 -0.02
CA ARG A 42 8.48 -4.59 -1.15
C ARG A 42 7.65 -5.87 -1.02
N GLU A 43 7.60 -6.48 0.17
CA GLU A 43 6.75 -7.64 0.46
C GLU A 43 5.26 -7.33 0.24
N TRP A 44 4.81 -6.18 0.73
CA TRP A 44 3.44 -5.73 0.53
C TRP A 44 3.12 -5.48 -0.96
N MET A 45 4.05 -4.90 -1.71
CA MET A 45 3.91 -4.71 -3.16
C MET A 45 3.79 -6.05 -3.89
N ALA A 46 4.59 -7.05 -3.50
CA ALA A 46 4.52 -8.39 -4.09
C ALA A 46 3.15 -9.03 -3.83
N ALA A 47 2.66 -8.95 -2.59
CA ALA A 47 1.32 -9.42 -2.25
C ALA A 47 0.21 -8.67 -3.03
N CYS A 48 0.37 -7.35 -3.24
CA CYS A 48 -0.57 -6.54 -4.02
C CYS A 48 -0.63 -6.93 -5.50
N LEU A 49 0.49 -7.36 -6.09
CA LEU A 49 0.54 -7.76 -7.50
C LEU A 49 0.07 -9.19 -7.75
N GLY A 50 0.10 -10.05 -6.72
CA GLY A 50 -0.40 -11.41 -6.76
C GLY A 50 -1.92 -11.53 -6.95
N ASP A 51 -2.42 -12.76 -6.84
CA ASP A 51 -3.82 -13.11 -7.09
C ASP A 51 -4.62 -13.40 -5.80
N GLY A 52 -4.00 -13.20 -4.63
CA GLY A 52 -4.62 -13.39 -3.31
C GLY A 52 -4.96 -12.08 -2.60
N PRO A 53 -5.82 -12.10 -1.57
CA PRO A 53 -6.09 -10.92 -0.76
C PRO A 53 -4.83 -10.53 0.01
N ASN A 54 -4.57 -9.22 0.05
CA ASN A 54 -3.51 -8.68 0.88
C ASN A 54 -4.06 -8.45 2.30
N GLU A 55 -3.65 -9.30 3.25
CA GLU A 55 -4.09 -9.23 4.65
C GLU A 55 -3.60 -7.96 5.40
N LYS A 56 -2.84 -7.09 4.71
CA LYS A 56 -2.37 -5.81 5.21
C LYS A 56 -2.79 -4.69 4.25
N ALA A 57 -3.36 -3.62 4.79
CA ALA A 57 -3.42 -2.33 4.12
C ALA A 57 -2.11 -1.57 4.33
N LEU A 58 -1.68 -0.82 3.33
CA LEU A 58 -0.55 0.10 3.43
C LEU A 58 -1.03 1.45 3.95
N TYR A 59 -0.39 1.98 4.98
CA TYR A 59 -0.66 3.31 5.51
C TYR A 59 0.60 4.16 5.39
N LEU A 60 0.58 5.09 4.44
CA LEU A 60 1.66 6.02 4.19
C LEU A 60 1.42 7.30 4.99
N HIS A 61 2.42 7.69 5.80
CA HIS A 61 2.38 8.97 6.53
C HIS A 61 3.69 9.74 6.41
N GLY A 62 3.65 11.04 6.68
CA GLY A 62 4.78 11.96 6.55
C GLY A 62 4.34 13.29 5.95
N ASP A 63 5.22 14.27 5.93
CA ASP A 63 4.88 15.64 5.53
C ASP A 63 4.55 15.80 4.04
N VAL A 64 3.98 16.96 3.69
CA VAL A 64 3.79 17.35 2.29
C VAL A 64 5.14 17.37 1.57
N CYS A 65 5.16 16.91 0.32
CA CYS A 65 6.37 16.79 -0.49
C CYS A 65 7.41 15.79 0.05
N SER A 66 6.96 14.75 0.75
CA SER A 66 7.83 13.66 1.17
C SER A 66 8.03 12.53 0.15
N GLY A 67 7.27 12.54 -0.95
CA GLY A 67 7.35 11.52 -2.00
C GLY A 67 6.25 10.46 -1.96
N LYS A 68 5.31 10.51 -1.00
CA LYS A 68 4.17 9.58 -0.93
C LYS A 68 3.38 9.49 -2.25
N SER A 69 3.08 10.64 -2.87
CA SER A 69 2.35 10.68 -4.15
C SER A 69 3.17 10.16 -5.34
N THR A 70 4.50 10.15 -5.24
CA THR A 70 5.39 9.50 -6.19
C THR A 70 5.31 7.98 -6.06
N LEU A 71 5.32 7.45 -4.82
CA LEU A 71 5.10 6.02 -4.57
C LEU A 71 3.72 5.57 -5.11
N LEU A 72 2.66 6.33 -4.85
CA LEU A 72 1.34 6.02 -5.41
C LEU A 72 1.36 5.92 -6.93
N SER A 73 2.05 6.83 -7.63
CA SER A 73 2.20 6.80 -9.09
C SER A 73 2.83 5.50 -9.59
N VAL A 74 3.82 4.97 -8.87
CA VAL A 74 4.45 3.69 -9.19
C VAL A 74 3.48 2.54 -8.94
N LEU A 75 2.76 2.54 -7.81
CA LEU A 75 1.75 1.50 -7.51
C LEU A 75 0.64 1.45 -8.57
N VAL A 76 0.16 2.61 -9.03
CA VAL A 76 -0.81 2.69 -10.14
C VAL A 76 -0.20 2.14 -11.42
N GLY A 77 1.02 2.55 -11.79
CA GLY A 77 1.70 2.04 -12.97
C GLY A 77 1.93 0.52 -12.96
N LEU A 78 2.19 -0.06 -11.79
CA LEU A 78 2.34 -1.51 -11.63
C LEU A 78 1.01 -2.27 -11.67
N THR A 79 -0.09 -1.67 -11.21
CA THR A 79 -1.38 -2.34 -11.12
C THR A 79 -2.28 -2.10 -12.34
N GLY A 80 -2.07 -1.00 -13.06
CA GLY A 80 -2.91 -0.54 -14.17
C GLY A 80 -4.02 0.39 -13.70
N ASP A 81 -4.31 1.43 -14.48
CA ASP A 81 -5.37 2.41 -14.19
C ASP A 81 -6.75 1.74 -14.11
N GLU A 82 -7.00 0.75 -14.96
CA GLU A 82 -8.25 -0.01 -15.00
C GLU A 82 -8.44 -0.90 -13.77
N ASN A 83 -7.36 -1.30 -13.10
CA ASN A 83 -7.40 -2.10 -11.86
C ASN A 83 -7.25 -1.24 -10.60
N THR A 84 -7.13 0.07 -10.76
CA THR A 84 -7.03 1.02 -9.66
C THR A 84 -8.34 1.78 -9.49
N VAL A 85 -8.64 2.18 -8.25
CA VAL A 85 -9.65 3.19 -7.96
C VAL A 85 -9.21 4.09 -6.81
N CYS A 86 -9.46 5.39 -6.94
CA CYS A 86 -9.34 6.34 -5.85
C CYS A 86 -10.72 6.61 -5.26
N ILE A 87 -10.84 6.48 -3.94
CA ILE A 87 -12.07 6.73 -3.18
C ILE A 87 -11.76 7.63 -2.00
N ASP A 88 -12.78 8.32 -1.50
CA ASP A 88 -12.73 8.86 -0.16
C ASP A 88 -13.29 7.82 0.81
N PHE A 89 -12.45 7.35 1.71
CA PHE A 89 -12.78 6.18 2.52
C PHE A 89 -13.89 6.48 3.53
N GLN A 90 -14.15 7.75 3.84
CA GLN A 90 -15.28 8.13 4.69
C GLN A 90 -16.65 7.73 4.14
N TYR A 91 -16.75 7.51 2.81
CA TYR A 91 -18.00 7.11 2.17
C TYR A 91 -18.08 5.60 1.92
N ILE A 92 -17.08 4.80 2.33
CA ILE A 92 -17.01 3.37 1.99
C ILE A 92 -18.16 2.54 2.57
N ASN A 93 -18.83 3.02 3.61
CA ASN A 93 -20.03 2.36 4.15
C ASN A 93 -21.21 2.40 3.16
N SER A 94 -21.18 3.30 2.17
CA SER A 94 -22.15 3.35 1.08
C SER A 94 -22.03 2.12 0.16
N PRO A 95 -23.14 1.41 -0.14
CA PRO A 95 -23.15 0.34 -1.14
C PRO A 95 -22.65 0.79 -2.52
N PHE A 96 -22.79 2.06 -2.88
CA PHE A 96 -22.30 2.61 -4.14
C PHE A 96 -20.77 2.71 -4.17
N GLU A 97 -20.15 3.14 -3.07
CA GLU A 97 -18.69 3.20 -2.97
C GLU A 97 -18.08 1.79 -2.92
N ARG A 98 -18.71 0.85 -2.21
CA ARG A 98 -18.29 -0.56 -2.21
C ARG A 98 -18.37 -1.18 -3.61
N ALA A 99 -19.38 -0.82 -4.41
CA ALA A 99 -19.46 -1.32 -5.78
C ALA A 99 -18.26 -0.91 -6.64
N ARG A 100 -17.62 0.24 -6.37
CA ARG A 100 -16.47 0.75 -7.14
C ARG A 100 -15.17 -0.02 -6.91
N ILE A 101 -15.04 -0.69 -5.76
CA ILE A 101 -13.85 -1.49 -5.43
C ILE A 101 -13.93 -2.93 -5.97
N ARG A 102 -15.09 -3.34 -6.49
CA ARG A 102 -15.27 -4.68 -7.07
C ARG A 102 -14.34 -4.87 -8.26
N GLY A 103 -13.56 -5.95 -8.23
CA GLY A 103 -12.64 -6.33 -9.30
C GLY A 103 -11.38 -5.45 -9.41
N LYS A 104 -11.15 -4.57 -8.44
CA LYS A 104 -9.94 -3.74 -8.39
C LYS A 104 -8.79 -4.49 -7.71
N LYS A 105 -7.56 -4.25 -8.16
CA LYS A 105 -6.34 -4.70 -7.46
C LYS A 105 -5.85 -3.67 -6.46
N LEU A 106 -6.04 -2.37 -6.72
CA LEU A 106 -5.57 -1.29 -5.86
C LEU A 106 -6.69 -0.30 -5.55
N VAL A 107 -6.88 -0.01 -4.26
CA VAL A 107 -7.80 1.01 -3.77
C VAL A 107 -7.01 2.05 -2.99
N ILE A 108 -7.03 3.29 -3.47
CA ILE A 108 -6.32 4.41 -2.86
C ILE A 108 -7.31 5.30 -2.12
N SER A 109 -6.98 5.61 -0.87
CA SER A 109 -7.62 6.65 -0.08
C SER A 109 -6.65 7.80 0.17
N LEU A 110 -7.10 9.02 -0.10
CA LEU A 110 -6.34 10.26 0.17
C LEU A 110 -6.65 10.86 1.55
N SER A 111 -7.43 10.14 2.36
CA SER A 111 -7.81 10.48 3.74
C SER A 111 -7.30 9.40 4.70
N GLY A 112 -7.30 9.67 6.00
CA GLY A 112 -7.05 8.65 7.01
C GLY A 112 -8.24 7.67 7.13
N LEU A 113 -8.11 6.63 7.96
CA LEU A 113 -9.21 5.70 8.24
C LEU A 113 -10.19 6.30 9.26
N PRO A 114 -11.46 6.57 8.90
CA PRO A 114 -12.47 7.04 9.87
C PRO A 114 -12.94 5.91 10.79
N LEU A 115 -13.32 6.26 12.03
CA LEU A 115 -13.68 5.27 13.06
C LEU A 115 -14.93 4.45 12.69
N ASP A 116 -15.93 5.09 12.10
CA ASP A 116 -17.17 4.47 11.63
C ASP A 116 -16.94 3.53 10.43
N CYS A 117 -15.80 3.64 9.76
CA CYS A 117 -15.42 2.81 8.62
C CYS A 117 -14.54 1.61 9.01
N VAL A 118 -14.15 1.48 10.29
CA VAL A 118 -13.27 0.41 10.80
C VAL A 118 -13.78 -1.00 10.50
N SER A 119 -15.10 -1.22 10.63
CA SER A 119 -15.70 -2.52 10.34
C SER A 119 -15.55 -2.88 8.86
N CYS A 120 -15.91 -1.96 7.97
CA CYS A 120 -15.79 -2.16 6.53
C CYS A 120 -14.32 -2.31 6.09
N PHE A 121 -13.40 -1.53 6.67
CA PHE A 121 -11.96 -1.69 6.49
C PHE A 121 -11.49 -3.12 6.81
N LYS A 122 -11.86 -3.66 7.97
CA LYS A 122 -11.49 -5.03 8.38
C LYS A 122 -12.00 -6.06 7.39
N SER A 123 -13.23 -5.91 6.90
CA SER A 123 -13.82 -6.80 5.92
C SER A 123 -13.14 -6.72 4.56
N ILE A 124 -12.76 -5.52 4.10
CA ILE A 124 -12.02 -5.35 2.85
C ILE A 124 -10.66 -6.04 2.94
N VAL A 125 -9.88 -5.76 3.99
CA VAL A 125 -8.53 -6.34 4.15
C VAL A 125 -8.56 -7.85 4.35
N SER A 126 -9.61 -8.38 5.00
CA SER A 126 -9.73 -9.83 5.24
C SER A 126 -10.35 -10.59 4.06
N GLY A 127 -10.80 -9.90 3.00
CA GLY A 127 -11.46 -10.54 1.86
C GLY A 127 -12.88 -11.06 2.15
N ASP A 128 -13.54 -10.51 3.18
CA ASP A 128 -14.90 -10.91 3.56
C ASP A 128 -15.91 -10.52 2.45
N THR A 129 -17.02 -11.24 2.37
CA THR A 129 -18.10 -10.89 1.43
C THR A 129 -18.66 -9.51 1.75
N LEU A 130 -18.70 -8.64 0.74
CA LEU A 130 -19.29 -7.32 0.77
C LEU A 130 -20.51 -7.25 -0.15
N PHE A 131 -21.37 -6.29 0.16
CA PHE A 131 -22.54 -5.96 -0.63
C PHE A 131 -22.35 -4.61 -1.32
N GLY A 132 -22.58 -4.56 -2.62
CA GLY A 132 -22.52 -3.35 -3.43
C GLY A 132 -23.74 -3.19 -4.31
N THR A 133 -23.99 -1.98 -4.78
CA THR A 133 -25.02 -1.72 -5.79
C THR A 133 -24.59 -0.60 -6.74
N PHE A 134 -24.97 -0.75 -8.01
CA PHE A 134 -24.89 0.35 -8.98
C PHE A 134 -26.22 1.08 -9.04
N LYS A 135 -26.21 2.35 -9.46
CA LYS A 135 -27.43 3.16 -9.54
C LYS A 135 -28.46 2.46 -10.45
N PHE A 136 -29.67 2.28 -9.92
CA PHE A 136 -30.78 1.61 -10.60
C PHE A 136 -30.56 0.12 -10.97
N GLN A 137 -29.57 -0.53 -10.37
CA GLN A 137 -29.33 -1.97 -10.57
C GLN A 137 -29.67 -2.78 -9.31
N LYS A 138 -29.83 -4.09 -9.50
CA LYS A 138 -29.96 -5.01 -8.37
C LYS A 138 -28.64 -5.05 -7.60
N PRO A 139 -28.69 -5.10 -6.26
CA PRO A 139 -27.49 -5.30 -5.49
C PRO A 139 -26.83 -6.64 -5.76
N PHE A 140 -25.53 -6.72 -5.48
CA PHE A 140 -24.73 -7.92 -5.65
C PHE A 140 -23.77 -8.11 -4.49
N GLU A 141 -23.39 -9.36 -4.28
CA GLU A 141 -22.33 -9.75 -3.35
C GLU A 141 -21.03 -9.96 -4.12
N PHE A 142 -19.90 -9.64 -3.48
CA PHE A 142 -18.58 -9.92 -4.01
C PHE A 142 -17.56 -10.02 -2.88
N ARG A 143 -16.43 -10.67 -3.13
CA ARG A 143 -15.27 -10.64 -2.24
C ARG A 143 -14.24 -9.66 -2.81
N PRO A 144 -13.73 -8.70 -2.01
CA PRO A 144 -12.68 -7.80 -2.46
C PRO A 144 -11.37 -8.57 -2.59
N THR A 145 -10.68 -8.35 -3.70
CA THR A 145 -9.32 -8.86 -3.98
C THR A 145 -8.29 -7.73 -3.98
N CYS A 146 -8.71 -6.51 -3.61
CA CYS A 146 -7.88 -5.33 -3.68
C CYS A 146 -6.95 -5.19 -2.47
N SER A 147 -5.79 -4.61 -2.69
CA SER A 147 -4.96 -4.02 -1.64
C SER A 147 -5.41 -2.57 -1.37
N LEU A 148 -5.44 -2.19 -0.10
CA LEU A 148 -5.78 -0.83 0.34
C LEU A 148 -4.53 -0.01 0.62
N VAL A 149 -4.52 1.25 0.17
CA VAL A 149 -3.48 2.24 0.48
C VAL A 149 -4.12 3.50 1.03
N PHE A 150 -3.68 3.94 2.21
CA PHE A 150 -4.00 5.24 2.78
C PHE A 150 -2.82 6.19 2.59
N HIS A 151 -3.08 7.35 2.00
CA HIS A 151 -2.13 8.43 1.87
C HIS A 151 -2.52 9.56 2.83
N HIS A 152 -1.82 9.64 3.96
CA HIS A 152 -2.11 10.60 4.99
C HIS A 152 -0.86 11.36 5.43
N ASN A 153 -1.01 12.42 6.22
CA ASN A 153 0.13 13.18 6.75
C ASN A 153 0.51 12.72 8.16
N THR A 154 -0.47 12.39 9.00
CA THR A 154 -0.25 11.91 10.36
C THR A 154 -0.32 10.39 10.43
N GLU A 155 0.27 9.83 11.48
CA GLU A 155 0.13 8.41 11.83
C GLU A 155 -1.33 8.03 12.14
N PRO A 156 -1.68 6.74 11.99
CA PRO A 156 -2.98 6.24 12.40
C PRO A 156 -3.09 6.20 13.93
N ASP A 157 -4.21 6.69 14.46
CA ASP A 157 -4.53 6.64 15.88
C ASP A 157 -5.03 5.23 16.27
N PHE A 158 -4.09 4.36 16.62
CA PHE A 158 -4.42 2.98 16.99
C PHE A 158 -5.11 2.84 18.35
N GLU A 159 -5.05 3.85 19.22
CA GLU A 159 -5.81 3.82 20.48
C GLU A 159 -7.31 3.90 20.17
N ARG A 160 -7.69 4.72 19.19
CA ARG A 160 -9.08 4.83 18.74
C ARG A 160 -9.47 3.72 17.76
N LEU A 161 -8.58 3.31 16.86
CA LEU A 161 -8.87 2.29 15.83
C LEU A 161 -8.86 0.84 16.38
N GLY A 162 -8.11 0.60 17.44
CA GLY A 162 -8.00 -0.69 18.11
C GLY A 162 -7.10 -1.72 17.41
N GLU A 163 -6.79 -2.80 18.14
CA GLU A 163 -5.79 -3.81 17.73
C GLU A 163 -6.16 -4.56 16.44
N GLY A 164 -7.46 -4.78 16.21
CA GLY A 164 -7.95 -5.41 14.98
C GLY A 164 -7.59 -4.61 13.73
N CYS A 165 -7.42 -3.29 13.83
CA CYS A 165 -6.93 -2.44 12.75
C CYS A 165 -5.40 -2.44 12.70
N ARG A 166 -4.73 -2.30 13.86
CA ARG A 166 -3.26 -2.30 13.97
C ARG A 166 -2.65 -3.52 13.25
N ARG A 167 -3.14 -4.72 13.55
CA ARG A 167 -2.63 -5.95 12.93
C ARG A 167 -2.88 -6.05 11.42
N ARG A 168 -3.74 -5.19 10.84
CA ARG A 168 -4.09 -5.14 9.41
C ARG A 168 -3.46 -3.96 8.69
N MET A 169 -2.63 -3.16 9.35
CA MET A 169 -1.94 -2.03 8.73
C MET A 169 -0.43 -2.25 8.72
N LEU A 170 0.18 -2.09 7.55
CA LEU A 170 1.60 -1.83 7.40
C LEU A 170 1.78 -0.31 7.36
N VAL A 171 2.32 0.26 8.44
CA VAL A 171 2.58 1.70 8.53
C VAL A 171 3.98 1.98 8.01
N VAL A 172 4.09 2.82 6.98
CA VAL A 172 5.37 3.19 6.35
C VAL A 172 5.60 4.69 6.50
N PRO A 173 6.59 5.12 7.30
CA PRO A 173 6.95 6.52 7.47
C PRO A 173 7.75 7.05 6.28
N PHE A 174 7.32 8.17 5.73
CA PHE A 174 8.10 8.98 4.82
C PHE A 174 8.77 10.11 5.59
N ARG A 175 10.05 9.93 5.91
CA ARG A 175 10.81 10.76 6.86
C ARG A 175 11.46 12.00 6.24
N ARG A 176 11.61 12.03 4.92
CA ARG A 176 12.27 13.13 4.21
C ARG A 176 11.27 14.07 3.55
N VAL A 177 11.51 15.38 3.62
CA VAL A 177 10.80 16.39 2.82
C VAL A 177 11.73 16.91 1.74
N PHE A 178 11.28 16.90 0.48
CA PHE A 178 12.04 17.43 -0.65
C PHE A 178 11.65 18.89 -0.90
N THR A 179 12.61 19.81 -0.81
CA THR A 179 12.39 21.26 -1.04
C THR A 179 13.40 21.84 -2.03
N GLY A 180 13.01 22.95 -2.71
CA GLY A 180 13.86 23.66 -3.66
C GLY A 180 14.48 22.73 -4.72
N ASN A 181 15.80 22.83 -4.88
CA ASN A 181 16.60 22.08 -5.86
C ASN A 181 16.67 20.57 -5.58
N GLN A 182 16.19 20.11 -4.42
CA GLN A 182 16.09 18.66 -4.13
C GLN A 182 14.86 18.02 -4.79
N ARG A 183 13.92 18.83 -5.29
CA ARG A 183 12.77 18.31 -6.04
C ARG A 183 13.21 18.07 -7.48
N ASP A 184 13.21 16.80 -7.84
CA ASP A 184 13.33 16.39 -9.22
C ASP A 184 11.93 16.41 -9.88
N PRO A 185 11.66 17.34 -10.81
CA PRO A 185 10.36 17.43 -11.48
C PRO A 185 10.10 16.24 -12.42
N ASN A 186 11.13 15.54 -12.87
CA ASN A 186 11.04 14.41 -13.80
C ASN A 186 10.97 13.07 -13.07
N LEU A 187 11.13 13.06 -11.74
CA LEU A 187 11.20 11.84 -10.93
C LEU A 187 10.09 10.84 -11.27
N LYS A 188 8.83 11.31 -11.35
CA LYS A 188 7.71 10.41 -11.67
C LYS A 188 7.90 9.75 -13.02
N ASN A 189 8.27 10.51 -14.05
CA ASN A 189 8.47 9.99 -15.41
C ASN A 189 9.61 8.96 -15.43
N THR A 190 10.74 9.27 -14.80
CA THR A 190 11.86 8.33 -14.69
C THR A 190 11.46 7.04 -13.98
N LEU A 191 10.66 7.12 -12.91
CA LEU A 191 10.15 5.92 -12.24
C LEU A 191 9.10 5.16 -13.06
N GLN A 192 8.35 5.84 -13.93
CA GLN A 192 7.46 5.16 -14.88
C GLN A 192 8.27 4.38 -15.93
N GLU A 193 9.40 4.91 -16.39
CA GLU A 193 10.31 4.23 -17.31
C GLU A 193 10.95 2.99 -16.66
N GLU A 194 11.25 3.06 -15.36
CA GLU A 194 11.78 1.91 -14.60
C GLU A 194 10.72 0.86 -14.23
N LEU A 195 9.43 1.04 -14.51
CA LEU A 195 8.37 0.12 -14.07
C LEU A 195 8.62 -1.36 -14.37
N PRO A 196 9.12 -1.77 -15.56
CA PRO A 196 9.42 -3.17 -15.83
C PRO A 196 10.49 -3.73 -14.87
N ALA A 197 11.51 -2.94 -14.57
CA ALA A 197 12.57 -3.30 -13.64
C ALA A 197 12.11 -3.27 -12.18
N ILE A 198 11.24 -2.31 -11.82
CA ILE A 198 10.59 -2.26 -10.50
C ILE A 198 9.73 -3.51 -10.28
N ARG A 199 8.96 -3.93 -11.30
CA ARG A 199 8.17 -5.17 -11.24
C ARG A 199 9.08 -6.39 -10.99
N ALA A 200 10.12 -6.56 -11.79
CA ALA A 200 11.07 -7.66 -11.62
C ALA A 200 11.72 -7.64 -10.23
N TRP A 201 12.05 -6.44 -9.72
CA TRP A 201 12.55 -6.27 -8.36
C TRP A 201 11.51 -6.70 -7.31
N VAL A 202 10.24 -6.35 -7.44
CA VAL A 202 9.19 -6.79 -6.50
C VAL A 202 9.04 -8.32 -6.52
N GLU A 203 8.99 -8.92 -7.72
CA GLU A 203 8.76 -10.36 -7.92
C GLU A 203 9.95 -11.21 -7.46
N ALA A 204 11.18 -10.68 -7.51
CA ALA A 204 12.39 -11.35 -7.04
C ALA A 204 12.49 -11.52 -5.51
N ILE A 205 11.45 -11.20 -4.73
CA ILE A 205 11.35 -11.59 -3.32
C ILE A 205 11.26 -13.12 -3.16
N CYS A 206 10.86 -13.84 -4.20
CA CYS A 206 10.60 -15.27 -4.16
C CYS A 206 11.78 -16.10 -4.69
N PRO A 207 12.42 -16.92 -3.84
CA PRO A 207 12.81 -18.29 -4.18
C PRO A 207 11.86 -19.33 -3.56
#